data_AF-A0A969RPZ5-F1
#
_entry.id   AF-A0A969RPZ5-F1
#
_cell.length_a   1.000
_cell.length_b   1.000
_cell.length_c   1.000
_cell.angle_alpha   90.00
_cell.angle_beta   90.00
_cell.angle_gamma   90.00
#
_symmetry.space_group_name_H-M   'P 1'
#
loop_
_entity.id
_entity.type
_entity.pdbx_description
1 polymer ?
#
loop_
_entity_poly.entity_id
_entity_poly.type
_entity_poly.pdbx_seq_one_letter_code
_entity_poly.pdbx_strand_id
1 'polypeptide(L)'
;MPRKFNYVRAAAALVEASLKSDREVALAFGVAVRTLEYWRHRLKSDEVLQQEFRKMAQEKLAQWVSEIPDSLGMAIGFITSAARSGDVTDPKMVEAMVGAISVLSEVLVLASAIEQRRSGDE
;
A
#
# COMPACT_ATOMS: atom_id res chain seq x y z
N MET A 1 -17.72 4.48 34.01
CA MET A 1 -16.93 5.60 33.45
C MET A 1 -16.82 5.41 31.95
N PRO A 2 -17.08 6.43 31.10
CA PRO A 2 -16.87 6.29 29.66
C PRO A 2 -15.40 6.03 29.37
N ARG A 3 -15.12 5.00 28.56
CA ARG A 3 -13.75 4.62 28.18
C ARG A 3 -13.18 5.73 27.31
N LYS A 4 -12.04 6.32 27.70
CA LYS A 4 -11.34 7.35 26.90
C LYS A 4 -11.09 6.83 25.47
N PHE A 5 -11.29 7.69 24.48
CA PHE A 5 -10.99 7.38 23.08
C PHE A 5 -9.51 7.05 22.91
N ASN A 6 -9.20 5.92 22.26
CA ASN A 6 -7.82 5.49 22.04
C ASN A 6 -7.36 5.95 20.65
N TYR A 7 -6.68 7.09 20.62
CA TYR A 7 -6.17 7.74 19.41
C TYR A 7 -5.20 6.85 18.62
N VAL A 8 -4.24 6.23 19.31
CA VAL A 8 -3.22 5.36 18.72
C VAL A 8 -3.88 4.17 18.01
N ARG A 9 -4.82 3.49 18.68
CA ARG A 9 -5.53 2.34 18.09
C ARG A 9 -6.39 2.75 16.89
N ALA A 10 -7.08 3.90 16.97
CA ALA A 10 -7.91 4.39 15.88
C ALA A 10 -7.06 4.79 14.67
N ALA A 11 -5.95 5.50 14.89
CA ALA A 11 -5.00 5.87 13.85
C ALA A 11 -4.42 4.63 13.14
N ALA A 12 -3.95 3.64 13.90
CA ALA A 12 -3.39 2.41 13.35
C ALA A 12 -4.40 1.64 12.48
N ALA A 13 -5.64 1.52 12.96
CA ALA A 13 -6.70 0.87 12.19
C ALA A 13 -7.04 1.65 10.90
N LEU A 14 -7.08 2.98 10.96
CA LEU A 14 -7.35 3.81 9.79
C LEU A 14 -6.24 3.75 8.74
N VAL A 15 -4.97 3.63 9.16
CA VAL A 15 -3.83 3.41 8.25
C VAL A 15 -3.93 2.02 7.59
N GLU A 16 -4.25 0.97 8.34
CA GLU A 16 -4.45 -0.36 7.72
C GLU A 16 -5.66 -0.37 6.78
N ALA A 17 -6.72 0.38 7.09
CA ALA A 17 -7.90 0.53 6.25
C ALA A 17 -7.70 1.39 5.00
N SER A 18 -6.52 1.98 4.79
CA SER A 18 -6.15 2.57 3.49
C SER A 18 -5.50 1.56 2.55
N LEU A 19 -5.13 0.37 3.05
CA LEU A 19 -4.45 -0.67 2.28
C LEU A 19 -5.28 -1.95 2.11
N LYS A 20 -6.23 -2.19 3.02
CA LYS A 20 -7.07 -3.40 3.09
C LYS A 20 -8.54 -3.03 3.12
N SER A 21 -9.41 -4.03 2.96
CA SER A 21 -10.85 -3.79 3.11
C SER A 21 -11.22 -3.51 4.57
N ASP A 22 -12.26 -2.70 4.77
CA ASP A 22 -12.77 -2.38 6.10
C ASP A 22 -13.17 -3.63 6.90
N ARG A 23 -13.64 -4.67 6.23
CA ARG A 23 -14.06 -5.92 6.87
C ARG A 23 -12.86 -6.65 7.48
N GLU A 24 -11.75 -6.72 6.74
CA GLU A 24 -10.51 -7.35 7.21
C GLU A 24 -9.93 -6.56 8.39
N VAL A 25 -9.90 -5.24 8.29
CA VAL A 25 -9.36 -4.39 9.35
C VAL A 25 -10.25 -4.42 10.59
N ALA A 26 -11.57 -4.35 10.41
CA ALA A 26 -12.52 -4.46 11.52
C ALA A 26 -12.33 -5.78 12.28
N LEU A 27 -12.15 -6.89 11.55
CA LEU A 27 -11.84 -8.19 12.15
C LEU A 27 -10.50 -8.17 12.90
N ALA A 28 -9.42 -7.71 12.24
CA ALA A 28 -8.07 -7.69 12.81
C ALA A 28 -7.98 -6.83 14.08
N PHE A 29 -8.68 -5.70 14.11
CA PHE A 29 -8.69 -4.78 15.24
C PHE A 29 -9.79 -5.08 16.25
N GLY A 30 -10.65 -6.08 16.03
CA GLY A 30 -11.75 -6.42 16.95
C GLY A 30 -12.75 -5.26 17.13
N VAL A 31 -13.14 -4.63 16.02
CA VAL A 31 -14.13 -3.54 15.97
C VAL A 31 -15.19 -3.82 14.90
N ALA A 32 -16.28 -3.05 14.88
CA ALA A 32 -17.25 -3.10 13.79
C ALA A 32 -16.79 -2.22 12.62
N VAL A 33 -17.20 -2.54 11.39
CA VAL A 33 -16.95 -1.67 10.21
C VAL A 33 -17.46 -0.24 10.45
N ARG A 34 -18.65 -0.10 11.04
CA ARG A 34 -19.22 1.20 11.43
C ARG A 34 -18.32 2.01 12.38
N THR A 35 -17.50 1.33 13.19
CA THR A 35 -16.52 1.99 14.06
C THR A 35 -15.40 2.64 13.24
N LEU A 36 -14.94 2.00 12.16
CA LEU A 36 -13.96 2.59 11.24
C LEU A 36 -14.55 3.80 10.51
N GLU A 37 -15.79 3.74 10.05
CA GLU A 37 -16.50 4.87 9.45
C GLU A 37 -16.61 6.06 10.41
N TYR A 38 -16.97 5.79 11.67
CA TYR A 38 -17.02 6.81 12.71
C TYR A 38 -15.64 7.44 12.96
N TRP A 39 -14.58 6.62 13.02
CA TRP A 39 -13.21 7.11 13.17
C TRP A 39 -12.76 7.95 11.96
N ARG A 40 -13.13 7.56 10.72
CA ARG A 40 -12.89 8.38 9.52
C ARG A 40 -13.60 9.72 9.59
N HIS A 41 -14.85 9.73 10.05
CA HIS A 41 -15.56 10.99 10.22
C HIS A 41 -14.85 11.88 11.25
N ARG A 42 -14.44 11.30 12.39
CA ARG A 42 -13.73 12.01 13.45
C ARG A 42 -12.37 12.54 12.99
N LEU A 43 -11.64 11.77 12.16
CA LEU A 43 -10.35 12.18 11.59
C LEU A 43 -10.45 13.51 10.84
N LYS A 44 -11.61 13.87 10.26
CA LYS A 44 -11.79 15.13 9.54
C LYS A 44 -11.69 16.38 10.44
N SER A 45 -11.92 16.24 11.74
CA SER A 45 -12.01 17.39 12.66
C SER A 45 -11.19 17.26 13.95
N ASP A 46 -10.72 16.06 14.29
CA ASP A 46 -9.95 15.82 15.52
C ASP A 46 -8.45 15.88 15.24
N GLU A 47 -7.81 17.00 15.61
CA GLU A 47 -6.39 17.27 15.34
C GLU A 47 -5.44 16.22 15.95
N VAL A 48 -5.76 15.69 17.13
CA VAL A 48 -4.93 14.67 17.79
C VAL A 48 -4.95 13.38 16.98
N LEU A 49 -6.13 12.98 16.50
CA LEU A 49 -6.26 11.81 15.64
C LEU A 49 -5.56 12.02 14.29
N GLN A 50 -5.61 13.23 13.72
CA GLN A 50 -4.90 13.57 12.49
C GLN A 50 -3.38 13.48 12.64
N GLN A 51 -2.83 13.97 13.76
CA GLN A 51 -1.39 13.89 14.03
C GLN A 51 -0.92 12.44 14.15
N GLU A 52 -1.62 11.62 14.95
CA GLU A 52 -1.31 10.20 15.09
C GLU A 52 -1.44 9.44 13.76
N PHE A 53 -2.50 9.72 12.99
CA PHE A 53 -2.68 9.11 11.67
C PHE A 53 -1.55 9.47 10.71
N ARG A 54 -1.17 10.75 10.61
CA ARG A 54 -0.08 11.19 9.72
C ARG A 54 1.24 10.54 10.10
N LYS A 55 1.57 10.50 11.39
CA LYS A 55 2.78 9.85 11.90
C LYS A 55 2.84 8.38 11.50
N MET A 56 1.78 7.62 11.80
CA MET A 56 1.74 6.20 11.47
C MET A 56 1.71 5.93 9.96
N ALA A 57 1.02 6.78 9.20
CA ALA A 57 1.01 6.69 7.74
C ALA A 57 2.41 6.89 7.15
N GLN A 58 3.18 7.85 7.68
CA GLN A 58 4.57 8.07 7.25
C GLN A 58 5.48 6.90 7.61
N GLU A 59 5.38 6.36 8.84
CA GLU A 59 6.14 5.19 9.26
C GLU A 59 5.83 3.97 8.39
N LYS A 60 4.55 3.73 8.11
CA LYS A 60 4.10 2.62 7.25
C LYS A 60 4.55 2.81 5.81
N LEU A 61 4.48 4.04 5.29
CA LEU A 61 4.95 4.35 3.94
C LEU A 61 6.46 4.15 3.82
N ALA A 62 7.24 4.55 4.82
CA ALA A 62 8.69 4.32 4.83
C ALA A 62 9.05 2.83 4.82
N GLN A 63 8.34 2.01 5.60
CA GLN A 63 8.48 0.54 5.56
C GLN A 63 8.11 -0.02 4.18
N TRP A 64 6.99 0.42 3.61
CA TRP A 64 6.58 0.01 2.27
C TRP A 64 7.60 0.39 1.19
N VAL A 65 8.13 1.62 1.24
CA VAL A 65 9.17 2.07 0.31
C VAL A 65 10.40 1.18 0.39
N SER A 66 10.75 0.65 1.57
CA SER A 66 11.85 -0.32 1.69
C SER A 66 11.52 -1.73 1.16
N GLU A 67 10.25 -2.13 1.10
CA GLU A 67 9.81 -3.45 0.63
C GLU A 67 9.49 -3.50 -0.87
N ILE A 68 9.23 -2.33 -1.50
CA ILE A 68 8.94 -2.21 -2.93
C ILE A 68 10.06 -2.77 -3.81
N PRO A 69 11.36 -2.47 -3.59
CA PRO A 69 12.44 -2.99 -4.42
C PRO A 69 12.49 -4.53 -4.46
N ASP A 70 12.32 -5.18 -3.31
CA ASP A 70 12.36 -6.64 -3.21
C ASP A 70 11.14 -7.29 -3.87
N SER A 71 9.95 -6.71 -3.65
CA SER A 71 8.70 -7.16 -4.27
C SER A 71 8.73 -7.02 -5.78
N LEU A 72 9.27 -5.90 -6.27
CA LEU A 72 9.46 -5.65 -7.69
C LEU A 72 10.50 -6.61 -8.29
N GLY A 73 11.60 -6.86 -7.58
CA GLY A 73 12.62 -7.85 -7.98
C GLY A 73 12.04 -9.26 -8.11
N MET A 74 11.19 -9.69 -7.17
CA MET A 74 10.49 -10.97 -7.25
C MET A 74 9.53 -11.05 -8.45
N ALA A 75 8.75 -9.99 -8.70
CA ALA A 75 7.84 -9.92 -9.84
C ALA A 75 8.60 -9.98 -11.18
N ILE A 76 9.69 -9.22 -11.31
CA ILE A 76 10.58 -9.25 -12.48
C ILE A 76 11.17 -10.65 -12.67
N GLY A 77 11.63 -11.29 -11.59
CA GLY A 77 12.16 -12.65 -11.62
C GLY A 77 11.13 -13.67 -12.12
N PHE A 78 9.89 -13.58 -11.64
CA PHE A 78 8.78 -14.43 -12.09
C PHE A 78 8.48 -14.23 -13.58
N ILE A 79 8.32 -12.98 -14.03
CA ILE A 79 8.03 -12.66 -15.44
C ILE A 79 9.17 -13.13 -16.35
N THR A 80 10.43 -12.94 -15.93
CA THR A 80 11.61 -13.41 -16.68
C THR A 80 11.63 -14.93 -16.79
N SER A 81 11.27 -15.65 -15.72
CA SER A 81 11.18 -17.11 -15.73
C SER A 81 10.05 -17.61 -16.64
N ALA A 82 8.87 -16.99 -16.56
CA ALA A 82 7.73 -17.29 -17.40
C ALA A 82 8.03 -17.03 -18.88
N ALA A 83 8.70 -15.93 -19.21
CA ALA A 83 9.10 -15.62 -20.58
C ALA A 83 10.09 -16.63 -21.17
N ARG A 84 10.96 -17.23 -20.33
CA ARG A 84 11.94 -18.26 -20.78
C ARG A 84 11.34 -19.64 -20.97
N SER A 85 10.24 -19.94 -20.27
CA SER A 85 9.64 -21.28 -20.22
C SER A 85 8.31 -21.37 -20.95
N GLY A 86 7.70 -20.24 -21.31
CA GLY A 86 6.42 -20.19 -22.01
C GLY A 86 6.54 -20.44 -23.51
N ASP A 87 5.42 -20.80 -24.11
CA ASP A 87 5.29 -21.02 -25.54
C ASP A 87 5.15 -19.69 -26.28
N VAL A 88 6.22 -19.30 -27.01
CA VAL A 88 6.25 -18.06 -27.80
C VAL A 88 5.34 -18.09 -29.03
N THR A 89 4.78 -19.25 -29.37
CA THR A 89 3.83 -19.40 -30.47
C THR A 89 2.37 -19.27 -30.03
N ASP A 90 2.10 -19.29 -28.71
CA ASP A 90 0.77 -19.00 -28.16
C ASP A 90 0.54 -17.48 -28.11
N PRO A 91 -0.40 -16.93 -28.91
CA PRO A 91 -0.69 -15.51 -28.90
C PRO A 91 -1.13 -14.97 -27.54
N LYS A 92 -1.79 -15.80 -26.70
CA LYS A 92 -2.23 -15.39 -25.36
C LYS A 92 -1.06 -15.22 -24.40
N MET A 93 -0.04 -16.08 -24.51
CA MET A 93 1.21 -15.95 -23.76
C MET A 93 1.91 -14.64 -24.13
N VAL A 94 2.03 -14.36 -25.44
CA VAL A 94 2.65 -13.13 -25.93
C VAL A 94 1.91 -11.88 -25.44
N GLU A 95 0.59 -11.87 -25.53
CA GLU A 95 -0.24 -10.75 -25.04
C GLU A 95 -0.08 -10.53 -23.52
N ALA A 96 -0.10 -11.61 -22.73
CA ALA A 96 0.11 -11.54 -21.29
C ALA A 96 1.52 -11.00 -20.94
N MET A 97 2.55 -11.38 -21.70
CA MET A 97 3.91 -10.89 -21.52
C MET A 97 4.04 -9.39 -21.86
N VAL A 98 3.40 -8.93 -22.94
CA VAL A 98 3.35 -7.50 -23.27
C VAL A 98 2.70 -6.72 -22.13
N GLY A 99 1.57 -7.19 -21.61
CA GLY A 99 0.90 -6.56 -20.47
C GLY A 99 1.79 -6.50 -19.22
N ALA A 100 2.48 -7.58 -18.90
CA ALA A 100 3.40 -7.64 -17.77
C ALA A 100 4.57 -6.64 -17.91
N ILE A 101 5.15 -6.53 -19.11
CA ILE A 101 6.25 -5.58 -19.38
C ILE A 101 5.77 -4.13 -19.30
N SER A 102 4.56 -3.83 -19.80
CA SER A 102 3.97 -2.49 -19.69
C SER A 102 3.80 -2.07 -18.23
N VAL A 103 3.22 -2.95 -17.40
CA VAL A 103 3.05 -2.68 -15.96
C VAL A 103 4.39 -2.47 -15.27
N LEU A 104 5.40 -3.31 -15.56
CA LEU A 104 6.75 -3.12 -15.01
C LEU A 104 7.37 -1.77 -15.40
N SER A 105 7.16 -1.35 -16.64
CA SER A 105 7.67 -0.06 -17.15
C SER A 105 7.05 1.12 -16.41
N GLU A 106 5.73 1.07 -16.17
CA GLU A 106 5.03 2.07 -15.37
C GLU A 106 5.56 2.15 -13.93
N VAL A 107 5.79 0.99 -13.31
CA VAL A 107 6.34 0.93 -11.94
C VAL A 107 7.75 1.51 -11.87
N LEU A 108 8.61 1.24 -12.86
CA LEU A 108 9.97 1.80 -12.92
C LEU A 108 9.97 3.32 -13.09
N VAL A 109 9.06 3.86 -13.91
CA VAL A 109 8.88 5.31 -14.07
C VAL A 109 8.44 5.95 -12.76
N LEU A 110 7.48 5.33 -12.06
CA LEU A 110 7.01 5.82 -10.76
C LEU A 110 8.11 5.76 -9.70
N ALA A 111 8.87 4.66 -9.63
CA ALA A 111 10.00 4.53 -8.71
C ALA A 111 11.07 5.61 -8.96
N SER A 112 11.41 5.84 -10.22
CA SER A 112 12.38 6.88 -10.61
C SER A 112 11.91 8.29 -10.23
N ALA A 113 10.61 8.58 -10.36
CA ALA A 113 10.03 9.85 -9.96
C ALA A 113 10.04 10.04 -8.43
N ILE A 114 9.88 8.97 -7.66
CA ILE A 114 9.97 8.99 -6.18
C ILE A 114 11.42 9.25 -5.76
N GLU A 115 12.40 8.58 -6.38
CA GLU A 115 13.82 8.82 -6.12
C GLU A 115 14.24 10.25 -6.45
N GLN A 116 13.82 10.79 -7.60
CA GLN A 116 14.13 12.17 -7.99
C GLN A 116 13.58 13.22 -7.01
N ARG A 117 12.39 13.00 -6.45
CA ARG A 117 11.84 13.87 -5.41
C ARG A 117 12.66 13.81 -4.13
N ARG A 118 13.12 12.62 -3.75
CA ARG A 118 13.94 12.42 -2.55
C ARG A 118 15.31 13.10 -2.67
N SER A 119 15.92 13.07 -3.85
CA SER A 119 17.24 13.68 -4.10
C SER A 119 17.18 15.20 -4.35
N GLY A 120 15.99 15.77 -4.55
CA GLY A 120 15.77 17.22 -4.68
C GLY A 120 15.46 17.94 -3.37
N ASP A 121 15.25 17.18 -2.29
CA ASP A 121 15.00 17.67 -0.92
C ASP A 121 16.28 17.64 -0.05
N GLU A 122 17.46 17.35 -0.63
CA GLU A 122 18.81 17.53 -0.03
C GLU A 122 19.48 18.81 -0.53
#